data_AF-A0A5C7LIE5-F1
#
_entry.id   AF-A0A5C7LIE5-F1
#
_cell.length_a   1.000
_cell.length_b   1.000
_cell.length_c   1.000
_cell.angle_alpha   90.00
_cell.angle_beta   90.00
_cell.angle_gamma   90.00
#
_symmetry.space_group_name_H-M   'P 1'
#
loop_
_entity.id
_entity.type
_entity.pdbx_description
1 polymer ?
#
loop_
_entity_poly.entity_id
_entity_poly.type
_entity_poly.pdbx_seq_one_letter_code
_entity_poly.pdbx_strand_id
1 'polypeptide(L)'
;MAKITIANQTEPTTPSSGNTFVYVDSVTKTIKSKDDAGVVTAYGAGGGGGTLDEAKRVDNVGDAVWYHGWAAIGTATSAASWKICKVTLTGDDAATTWADGNADYDNVWDNRASLSYS
;
A
#
# COMPACT_ATOMS: atom_id res chain seq x y z
N MET A 1 -13.92 1.15 40.74
CA MET A 1 -14.26 1.27 39.31
C MET A 1 -13.31 0.39 38.52
N ALA A 2 -13.80 -0.50 37.66
CA ALA A 2 -12.91 -1.27 36.78
C ALA A 2 -12.21 -0.31 35.82
N LYS A 3 -10.87 -0.39 35.75
CA LYS A 3 -10.05 0.43 34.85
C LYS A 3 -9.50 -0.45 33.76
N ILE A 4 -9.79 -0.13 32.50
CA ILE A 4 -9.16 -0.77 31.34
C ILE A 4 -7.79 -0.11 31.15
N THR A 5 -6.73 -0.92 31.08
CA THR A 5 -5.37 -0.44 30.79
C THR A 5 -4.99 -0.90 29.40
N ILE A 6 -4.64 0.04 28.52
CA ILE A 6 -4.18 -0.23 27.16
C ILE A 6 -2.68 0.08 27.11
N ALA A 7 -1.88 -0.88 26.66
CA ALA A 7 -0.44 -0.73 26.53
C ALA A 7 -0.04 -0.40 25.09
N ASN A 8 0.97 0.46 24.94
CA ASN A 8 1.70 0.66 23.68
C ASN A 8 2.80 -0.40 23.60
N GLN A 9 2.66 -1.37 22.72
CA GLN A 9 3.52 -2.55 22.65
C GLN A 9 3.50 -3.17 21.25
N THR A 10 4.51 -3.99 20.94
CA THR A 10 4.44 -4.88 19.78
C THR A 10 3.34 -5.92 19.99
N GLU A 11 2.98 -6.68 18.95
CA GLU A 11 1.96 -7.73 19.04
C GLU A 11 2.15 -8.61 20.29
N PRO A 12 1.13 -8.72 21.18
CA PRO A 12 1.22 -9.55 22.36
C PRO A 12 1.23 -11.04 22.00
N THR A 13 1.69 -11.87 22.95
CA THR A 13 1.50 -13.31 22.88
C THR A 13 0.01 -13.65 22.80
N THR A 14 -0.33 -14.80 22.21
CA THR A 14 -1.71 -15.27 22.17
C THR A 14 -2.27 -15.39 23.60
N PRO A 15 -3.39 -14.72 23.94
CA PRO A 15 -4.00 -14.83 25.25
C PRO A 15 -4.50 -16.26 25.50
N SER A 16 -4.70 -16.61 26.77
CA SER A 16 -5.31 -17.89 27.15
C SER A 16 -6.76 -17.96 26.63
N SER A 17 -7.30 -19.18 26.50
CA SER A 17 -8.65 -19.38 25.98
C SER A 17 -9.72 -18.52 26.69
N GLY A 18 -10.60 -17.92 25.90
CA GLY A 18 -11.67 -17.02 26.33
C GLY A 18 -11.24 -15.57 26.57
N ASN A 19 -9.97 -15.22 26.35
CA ASN A 19 -9.47 -13.86 26.56
C ASN A 19 -9.09 -13.17 25.25
N THR A 20 -9.12 -11.83 25.29
CA THR A 20 -8.67 -10.96 24.19
C THR A 20 -7.78 -9.85 24.76
N PHE A 21 -6.66 -9.58 24.11
CA PHE A 21 -5.87 -8.38 24.39
C PHE A 21 -6.32 -7.22 23.49
N VAL A 22 -6.49 -6.02 24.06
CA VAL A 22 -6.61 -4.76 23.30
C VAL A 22 -5.38 -3.92 23.58
N TYR A 23 -4.64 -3.55 22.54
CA TYR A 23 -3.35 -2.84 22.65
C TYR A 23 -3.20 -1.78 21.56
N VAL A 24 -2.32 -0.81 21.79
CA VAL A 24 -1.84 0.10 20.74
C VAL A 24 -0.57 -0.52 20.17
N ASP A 25 -0.57 -0.82 18.88
CA ASP A 25 0.59 -1.38 18.20
C ASP A 25 1.73 -0.35 18.16
N SER A 26 2.88 -0.70 18.70
CA SER A 26 4.01 0.23 18.82
C SER A 26 4.67 0.54 17.48
N VAL A 27 4.42 -0.25 16.43
CA VAL A 27 4.91 -0.03 15.07
C VAL A 27 3.90 0.81 14.29
N THR A 28 2.65 0.32 14.18
CA THR A 28 1.63 0.96 13.33
C THR A 28 0.85 2.08 14.01
N LYS A 29 1.01 2.24 15.33
CA LYS A 29 0.27 3.23 16.15
C LYS A 29 -1.25 3.10 16.07
N THR A 30 -1.75 1.95 15.65
CA THR A 30 -3.18 1.65 15.57
C THR A 30 -3.62 0.87 16.80
N ILE A 31 -4.90 0.98 17.15
CA ILE A 31 -5.50 0.12 18.16
C ILE A 31 -5.73 -1.25 17.50
N LYS A 32 -5.32 -2.33 18.16
CA LYS A 32 -5.53 -3.70 17.72
C LYS A 32 -6.11 -4.56 18.83
N SER A 33 -6.83 -5.62 18.48
CA SER A 33 -7.13 -6.75 19.35
C SER A 33 -6.36 -7.99 18.91
N LYS A 34 -6.09 -8.91 19.85
CA LYS A 34 -5.67 -10.28 19.57
C LYS A 34 -6.51 -11.24 20.38
N ASP A 35 -7.19 -12.18 19.73
CA ASP A 35 -8.01 -13.20 20.39
C ASP A 35 -7.18 -14.44 20.80
N ASP A 36 -7.83 -15.38 21.49
CA ASP A 36 -7.23 -16.63 21.98
C ASP A 36 -6.92 -17.65 20.87
N ALA A 37 -7.45 -17.45 19.67
CA ALA A 37 -7.04 -18.15 18.45
C ALA A 37 -5.79 -17.51 17.81
N GLY A 38 -5.32 -16.37 18.34
CA GLY A 38 -4.16 -15.64 17.85
C GLY A 38 -4.47 -14.69 16.69
N VAL A 39 -5.75 -14.49 16.34
CA VAL A 39 -6.17 -13.60 15.27
C VAL A 39 -6.02 -12.15 15.73
N VAL A 40 -5.34 -11.33 14.92
CA VAL A 40 -5.14 -9.90 15.18
C VAL A 40 -6.10 -9.07 14.34
N THR A 41 -6.89 -8.21 14.98
CA THR A 41 -7.81 -7.28 14.31
C THR A 41 -7.41 -5.84 14.60
N ALA A 42 -7.29 -4.99 13.57
CA ALA A 42 -7.04 -3.56 13.76
C ALA A 42 -8.36 -2.77 13.80
N TYR A 43 -8.47 -1.79 14.72
CA TYR A 43 -9.63 -0.92 14.90
C TYR A 43 -9.20 0.55 14.77
N GLY A 44 -9.74 1.25 13.76
CA GLY A 44 -9.34 2.62 13.41
C GLY A 44 -7.98 2.66 12.69
N ALA A 45 -7.85 3.28 11.51
CA ALA A 45 -8.54 4.48 11.04
C ALA A 45 -9.86 4.24 10.29
N GLY A 46 -10.98 4.67 10.89
CA GLY A 46 -12.14 5.07 10.11
C GLY A 46 -11.82 6.44 9.49
N GLY A 47 -11.67 6.50 8.18
CA GLY A 47 -11.35 7.75 7.46
C GLY A 47 -9.86 7.92 7.13
N GLY A 48 -9.30 6.93 6.45
CA GLY A 48 -7.95 6.97 5.91
C GLY A 48 -7.65 5.58 5.37
N GLY A 49 -8.33 5.19 4.28
CA GLY A 49 -7.73 4.15 3.43
C GLY A 49 -6.31 4.61 3.21
N GLY A 50 -5.32 3.81 3.61
CA GLY A 50 -3.95 4.28 3.72
C GLY A 50 -3.54 5.01 2.45
N THR A 51 -3.58 6.34 2.47
CA THR A 51 -2.74 7.13 1.61
C THR A 51 -1.39 6.94 2.25
N LEU A 52 -0.73 5.84 1.90
CA LEU A 52 0.70 5.95 1.71
C LEU A 52 0.81 7.18 0.81
N ASP A 53 1.28 8.30 1.35
CA ASP A 53 1.69 9.39 0.48
C ASP A 53 2.76 8.76 -0.41
N GLU A 54 2.43 8.58 -1.68
CA GLU A 54 3.28 7.92 -2.65
C GLU A 54 3.98 8.97 -3.49
N ALA A 55 5.24 8.70 -3.84
CA ALA A 55 5.86 9.38 -4.95
C ALA A 55 5.07 9.02 -6.22
N LYS A 56 4.46 10.02 -6.85
CA LYS A 56 3.84 9.88 -8.17
C LYS A 56 4.76 10.44 -9.24
N ARG A 57 4.95 9.69 -10.33
CA ARG A 57 5.59 10.19 -11.54
C ARG A 57 4.68 10.02 -12.74
N VAL A 58 4.77 10.98 -13.65
CA VAL A 58 4.07 10.96 -14.93
C VAL A 58 5.08 11.30 -16.02
N ASP A 59 5.09 10.51 -17.08
CA ASP A 59 5.84 10.79 -18.29
C ASP A 59 4.90 10.81 -19.49
N ASN A 60 4.81 11.96 -20.15
CA ASN A 60 3.96 12.15 -21.32
C ASN A 60 4.82 12.06 -22.58
N VAL A 61 4.62 11.01 -23.37
CA VAL A 61 5.33 10.79 -24.62
C VAL A 61 4.42 11.17 -25.77
N GLY A 62 4.58 12.41 -26.25
CA GLY A 62 3.66 13.02 -27.21
C GLY A 62 2.27 13.25 -26.62
N ASP A 63 1.25 13.19 -27.47
CA ASP A 63 -0.12 13.55 -27.08
C ASP A 63 -0.96 12.35 -26.63
N ALA A 64 -0.58 11.13 -27.01
CA ALA A 64 -1.44 9.96 -26.91
C ALA A 64 -0.96 8.88 -25.92
N VAL A 65 0.25 9.00 -25.34
CA VAL A 65 0.82 7.96 -24.48
C VAL A 65 1.37 8.56 -23.20
N TRP A 66 0.82 8.15 -22.06
CA TRP A 66 1.26 8.58 -20.73
C TRP A 66 1.67 7.38 -19.88
N TYR A 67 2.81 7.45 -19.22
CA TYR A 67 3.22 6.47 -18.21
C TYR A 67 2.98 7.06 -16.82
N HIS A 68 2.36 6.30 -15.93
CA HIS A 68 2.15 6.69 -14.54
C HIS A 68 2.82 5.68 -13.62
N GLY A 69 3.56 6.19 -12.63
CA GLY A 69 4.28 5.38 -11.66
C GLY A 69 3.97 5.83 -10.25
N TRP A 70 3.85 4.85 -9.35
CA TRP A 70 3.68 5.05 -7.91
C TRP A 70 4.69 4.21 -7.15
N ALA A 71 5.27 4.80 -6.11
CA ALA A 71 6.17 4.11 -5.18
C ALA A 71 6.13 4.81 -3.82
N ALA A 72 6.72 4.17 -2.80
CA ALA A 72 7.00 4.86 -1.54
C ALA A 72 7.81 6.16 -1.79
N ILE A 73 7.53 7.21 -1.01
CA ILE A 73 8.30 8.46 -1.07
C ILE A 73 9.78 8.16 -0.79
N GLY A 74 10.66 8.72 -1.62
CA GLY A 74 12.11 8.53 -1.52
C GLY A 74 12.65 7.33 -2.31
N THR A 75 11.77 6.49 -2.89
CA THR A 75 12.20 5.43 -3.80
C THR A 75 12.95 6.00 -5.01
N ALA A 76 14.14 5.47 -5.28
CA ALA A 76 14.91 5.84 -6.47
C ALA A 76 14.19 5.35 -7.75
N THR A 77 14.31 6.09 -8.85
CA THR A 77 13.71 5.68 -10.13
C THR A 77 14.31 4.39 -10.69
N SER A 78 15.53 4.08 -10.28
CA SER A 78 16.28 2.88 -10.65
C SER A 78 15.96 1.68 -9.76
N ALA A 79 15.14 1.82 -8.72
CA ALA A 79 14.76 0.73 -7.82
C ALA A 79 13.54 -0.04 -8.38
N ALA A 80 13.53 -1.36 -8.23
CA ALA A 80 12.42 -2.25 -8.58
C ALA A 80 11.34 -2.21 -7.48
N SER A 81 10.72 -1.04 -7.30
CA SER A 81 9.75 -0.78 -6.24
C SER A 81 8.65 0.17 -6.68
N TRP A 82 8.48 0.31 -8.00
CA TRP A 82 7.42 1.09 -8.61
C TRP A 82 6.32 0.15 -9.11
N LYS A 83 5.09 0.61 -8.97
CA LYS A 83 3.93 0.11 -9.69
C LYS A 83 3.70 1.05 -10.87
N ILE A 84 3.59 0.52 -12.09
CA ILE A 84 3.56 1.35 -13.31
C ILE A 84 2.39 0.95 -14.22
N CYS A 85 1.64 1.93 -14.71
CA CYS A 85 0.68 1.73 -15.79
C CYS A 85 0.99 2.64 -16.99
N LYS A 86 0.53 2.20 -18.16
CA LYS A 86 0.54 2.97 -19.40
C LYS A 86 -0.90 3.32 -19.76
N VAL A 87 -1.14 4.60 -20.03
CA VAL A 87 -2.38 5.11 -20.56
C VAL A 87 -2.17 5.44 -22.03
N THR A 88 -3.02 4.90 -22.89
CA THR A 88 -3.02 5.21 -24.33
C THR A 88 -4.36 5.84 -24.72
N LEU A 89 -4.30 6.99 -25.37
CA LEU A 89 -5.46 7.71 -25.87
C LEU A 89 -5.71 7.36 -27.34
N THR A 90 -6.96 7.08 -27.69
CA THR A 90 -7.40 6.85 -29.07
C THR A 90 -8.70 7.61 -29.30
N GLY A 91 -8.61 8.79 -29.91
CA GLY A 91 -9.74 9.73 -29.95
C GLY A 91 -10.07 10.21 -28.54
N ASP A 92 -11.33 10.06 -28.13
CA ASP A 92 -11.81 10.43 -26.79
C ASP A 92 -11.68 9.28 -25.77
N ASP A 93 -11.24 8.10 -26.21
CA ASP A 93 -11.09 6.92 -25.35
C ASP A 93 -9.69 6.85 -24.73
N ALA A 94 -9.64 6.38 -23.48
CA ALA A 94 -8.40 6.12 -22.75
C ALA A 94 -8.35 4.64 -22.30
N ALA A 95 -7.32 3.93 -22.73
CA ALA A 95 -7.03 2.57 -22.27
C ALA A 95 -5.87 2.60 -21.26
N THR A 96 -6.05 1.93 -20.11
CA THR A 96 -4.98 1.75 -19.12
C THR A 96 -4.57 0.29 -19.09
N THR A 97 -3.27 0.03 -19.27
CA THR A 97 -2.66 -1.29 -19.15
C THR A 97 -1.54 -1.25 -18.11
N TRP A 98 -1.28 -2.38 -17.46
CA TRP A 98 -0.31 -2.45 -16.37
C TRP A 98 0.99 -3.11 -16.81
N ALA A 99 2.10 -2.65 -16.26
CA ALA A 99 3.39 -3.31 -16.47
C ALA A 99 3.30 -4.77 -16.02
N ASP A 100 3.77 -5.69 -16.86
CA ASP A 100 3.76 -7.14 -16.64
C ASP A 100 2.35 -7.73 -16.37
N GLY A 101 1.29 -6.98 -16.67
CA GLY A 101 -0.10 -7.38 -16.49
C GLY A 101 -0.58 -7.42 -15.03
N ASN A 102 0.14 -6.78 -14.09
CA ASN A 102 -0.24 -6.73 -12.68
C ASN A 102 0.02 -5.35 -12.05
N ALA A 103 -0.46 -5.15 -10.82
CA ALA A 103 -0.34 -3.88 -10.11
C ALA A 103 0.72 -3.93 -8.98
N ASP A 104 1.76 -4.75 -9.14
CA ASP A 104 2.79 -4.96 -8.13
C ASP A 104 3.86 -3.86 -8.14
N TYR A 105 4.55 -3.71 -7.00
CA TYR A 105 5.63 -2.74 -6.81
C TYR A 105 6.99 -3.40 -7.02
N ASP A 106 7.23 -3.90 -8.23
CA ASP A 106 8.44 -4.65 -8.62
C ASP A 106 9.09 -4.09 -9.89
N ASN A 107 8.57 -2.98 -10.42
CA ASN A 107 9.06 -2.36 -11.64
C ASN A 107 10.06 -1.23 -11.36
N VAL A 108 10.90 -0.96 -12.37
CA VAL A 108 11.88 0.14 -12.36
C VAL A 108 11.35 1.29 -13.22
N TRP A 109 11.14 2.48 -12.65
CA TRP A 109 10.60 3.63 -13.37
C TRP A 109 11.46 4.05 -14.58
N ASP A 110 12.79 3.95 -14.47
CA ASP A 110 13.69 4.30 -15.57
C ASP A 110 13.45 3.44 -16.82
N ASN A 111 12.91 2.23 -16.65
CA ASN A 111 12.59 1.29 -17.73
C ASN A 111 11.15 1.39 -18.24
N ARG A 112 10.34 2.35 -17.77
CA ARG A 112 8.89 2.45 -18.09
C ARG A 112 8.54 2.28 -19.58
N ALA A 113 9.35 2.80 -20.49
CA ALA A 113 9.05 2.72 -21.93
C ALA A 113 9.31 1.33 -22.55
N SER A 114 10.12 0.48 -21.90
CA SER A 114 10.52 -0.84 -22.41
C SER A 114 9.80 -2.01 -21.73
N LEU A 115 8.94 -1.75 -20.75
CA LEU A 115 8.15 -2.79 -20.07
C LEU A 115 7.06 -3.34 -21.00
N SER A 116 6.58 -4.55 -20.69
CA SER A 116 5.43 -5.14 -21.36
C SER A 116 4.15 -4.67 -20.68
N TYR A 117 3.11 -4.34 -21.45
CA TYR A 117 1.87 -3.77 -20.93
C TYR A 117 0.65 -4.55 -21.42
N SER A 118 -0.17 -5.03 -20.49
CA SER A 118 -1.43 -5.73 -20.76
C SER A 118 -2.49 -5.47 -19.70
#